data_AF-A0A0Q0Y3S8-F1
#
_entry.id   AF-A0A0Q0Y3S8-F1
#
_cell.length_a   1.000
_cell.length_b   1.000
_cell.length_c   1.000
_cell.angle_alpha   90.00
_cell.angle_beta   90.00
_cell.angle_gamma   90.00
#
_symmetry.space_group_name_H-M   'P 1'
#
loop_
_entity.id
_entity.type
_entity.pdbx_description
1 polymer ?
#
loop_
_entity_poly.entity_id
_entity_poly.type
_entity_poly.pdbx_seq_one_letter_code
_entity_poly.pdbx_strand_id
1 'polypeptide(L)'
;MNFLKAEWQNLALLNYEIDTKVLEKYLPAGTEIDIWNNKCYISLVGFMFKNTKVMGLKVPFHVDFEEVNLRFYVKRFENEEWKRGVVFIKEIVPKKAITFIANTLYQEHYETQKMRHEIIENKNTNIFTYQ
;
A
#
# COMPACT_ATOMS: atom_id res chain seq x y z
N MET A 1 14.96 -16.41 8.29
CA MET A 1 14.82 -15.09 8.96
C MET A 1 13.89 -14.25 8.13
N ASN A 2 12.91 -13.58 8.74
CA ASN A 2 12.02 -12.66 8.02
C ASN A 2 12.73 -11.33 7.82
N PHE A 3 12.74 -10.84 6.58
CA PHE A 3 13.30 -9.52 6.25
C PHE A 3 12.55 -8.40 6.98
N LEU A 4 11.22 -8.38 6.85
CA LEU A 4 10.33 -7.41 7.47
C LEU A 4 9.29 -8.15 8.32
N LYS A 5 9.02 -7.64 9.53
CA LYS A 5 7.89 -8.08 10.36
C LYS A 5 7.19 -6.84 10.89
N ALA A 6 5.89 -6.72 10.63
CA ALA A 6 5.05 -5.66 11.14
C ALA A 6 3.60 -6.15 11.30
N GLU A 7 2.81 -5.41 12.06
CA GLU A 7 1.37 -5.55 12.15
C GLU A 7 0.71 -4.44 11.35
N TRP A 8 -0.35 -4.77 10.61
CA TRP A 8 -1.20 -3.78 9.94
C TRP A 8 -2.47 -3.62 10.75
N GLN A 9 -2.72 -2.42 11.23
CA GLN A 9 -3.89 -2.08 12.04
C GLN A 9 -4.73 -1.01 11.35
N ASN A 10 -6.04 -1.01 11.64
CA ASN A 10 -6.99 0.02 11.21
C ASN A 10 -7.01 0.22 9.70
N LEU A 11 -7.18 -0.87 8.94
CA LEU A 11 -7.20 -0.82 7.48
C LEU A 11 -8.46 -0.10 6.99
N ALA A 12 -8.26 0.96 6.20
CA ALA A 12 -9.28 1.65 5.43
C ALA A 12 -9.09 1.31 3.95
N LEU A 13 -10.11 0.69 3.34
CA LEU A 13 -10.09 0.32 1.92
C LEU A 13 -11.15 1.14 1.17
N LEU A 14 -10.70 1.99 0.26
CA LEU A 14 -11.57 2.76 -0.62
C LEU A 14 -11.31 2.32 -2.06
N ASN A 15 -12.33 1.76 -2.70
CA ASN A 15 -12.25 1.25 -4.07
C ASN A 15 -13.06 2.15 -5.00
N TYR A 16 -12.44 2.56 -6.10
CA TYR A 16 -13.04 3.43 -7.10
C TYR A 16 -13.01 2.76 -8.47
N GLU A 17 -14.12 2.84 -9.19
CA GLU A 17 -14.15 2.45 -10.60
C GLU A 17 -13.38 3.49 -11.44
N ILE A 18 -12.58 3.02 -12.39
CA ILE A 18 -11.74 3.88 -13.22
C ILE A 18 -11.67 3.36 -14.66
N ASP A 19 -11.49 4.26 -15.63
CA ASP A 19 -11.21 3.88 -17.01
C ASP A 19 -9.83 3.23 -17.12
N THR A 20 -9.76 2.06 -17.75
CA THR A 20 -8.53 1.29 -17.94
C THR A 20 -7.44 2.09 -18.64
N LYS A 21 -7.80 3.00 -19.56
CA LYS A 21 -6.86 3.85 -20.31
C LYS A 21 -6.01 4.73 -19.40
N VAL A 22 -6.51 5.11 -18.24
CA VAL A 22 -5.76 5.91 -17.26
C VAL A 22 -4.60 5.10 -16.67
N LEU A 23 -4.75 3.77 -16.60
CA LEU A 23 -3.81 2.85 -15.97
C LEU A 23 -2.78 2.25 -16.94
N GLU A 24 -3.03 2.28 -18.25
CA GLU A 24 -2.16 1.65 -19.27
C GLU A 24 -0.69 2.06 -19.15
N LYS A 25 -0.43 3.34 -18.85
CA LYS A 25 0.94 3.86 -18.68
C LYS A 25 1.69 3.33 -17.46
N TYR A 26 0.97 2.75 -16.50
CA TYR A 26 1.53 2.15 -15.29
C TYR A 26 1.57 0.62 -15.35
N LEU A 27 1.09 0.01 -16.43
CA LEU A 27 0.97 -1.44 -16.55
C LEU A 27 2.35 -2.09 -16.77
N PRO A 28 2.81 -2.97 -15.85
CA PRO A 28 4.06 -3.69 -16.06
C PRO A 28 4.00 -4.63 -17.25
N ALA A 29 5.15 -4.81 -17.92
CA ALA A 29 5.28 -5.71 -19.05
C ALA A 29 4.86 -7.14 -18.68
N GLY A 30 4.07 -7.77 -19.54
CA GLY A 30 3.58 -9.15 -19.35
C GLY A 30 2.43 -9.27 -18.35
N THR A 31 1.78 -8.16 -17.98
CA THR A 31 0.58 -8.17 -17.14
C THR A 31 -0.62 -7.57 -17.89
N GLU A 32 -1.82 -7.97 -17.48
CA GLU A 32 -3.10 -7.44 -17.94
C GLU A 32 -3.82 -6.78 -16.77
N ILE A 33 -4.60 -5.72 -17.04
CA ILE A 33 -5.47 -5.13 -16.03
C ILE A 33 -6.51 -6.18 -15.61
N ASP A 34 -6.69 -6.37 -14.29
CA ASP A 34 -7.72 -7.26 -13.77
C ASP A 34 -9.08 -6.55 -13.76
N ILE A 35 -10.08 -7.21 -14.32
CA ILE A 35 -11.45 -6.71 -14.46
C ILE A 35 -12.36 -7.58 -13.61
N TRP A 36 -13.07 -6.96 -12.67
CA TRP A 36 -14.01 -7.64 -11.79
C TRP A 36 -15.42 -7.14 -12.04
N ASN A 37 -16.35 -8.05 -12.34
CA ASN A 37 -17.74 -7.72 -12.70
C ASN A 37 -17.84 -6.63 -13.79
N ASN A 38 -17.07 -6.78 -14.86
CA ASN A 38 -16.96 -5.82 -15.98
C ASN A 38 -16.50 -4.41 -15.58
N LYS A 39 -15.86 -4.26 -14.42
CA LYS A 39 -15.36 -2.98 -13.91
C LYS A 39 -13.87 -3.07 -13.56
N CYS A 40 -13.14 -2.01 -13.86
CA CYS A 40 -11.76 -1.83 -13.44
C CYS A 40 -11.73 -0.99 -12.17
N TYR A 41 -10.92 -1.40 -11.18
CA TYR A 41 -10.82 -0.70 -9.90
C TYR A 41 -9.40 -0.24 -9.60
N ILE A 42 -9.34 0.91 -8.96
CA ILE A 42 -8.19 1.39 -8.20
C ILE A 42 -8.57 1.44 -6.73
N SER A 43 -7.61 1.16 -5.85
CA SER A 43 -7.79 1.18 -4.41
C SER A 43 -6.87 2.20 -3.77
N LEU A 44 -7.44 3.01 -2.89
CA LEU A 44 -6.69 3.75 -1.88
C LEU A 44 -6.79 2.97 -0.57
N VAL A 45 -5.65 2.47 -0.08
CA VAL A 45 -5.60 1.64 1.12
C VAL A 45 -4.76 2.34 2.16
N GLY A 46 -5.39 2.83 3.22
CA GLY A 46 -4.73 3.46 4.36
C GLY A 46 -4.65 2.51 5.53
N PHE A 47 -3.51 2.44 6.22
CA PHE A 47 -3.34 1.58 7.39
C PHE A 47 -2.17 2.04 8.25
N MET A 48 -2.13 1.53 9.48
CA MET A 48 -1.03 1.78 10.41
C MET A 48 -0.08 0.60 10.44
N PHE A 49 1.20 0.83 10.12
CA PHE A 49 2.27 -0.07 10.48
C PHE A 49 2.53 0.03 11.98
N LYS A 50 2.52 -1.12 12.66
CA LYS A 50 2.84 -1.23 14.09
C LYS A 50 3.91 -2.28 14.32
N ASN A 51 4.75 -2.04 15.32
CA ASN A 51 5.78 -2.98 15.76
C ASN A 51 6.75 -3.40 14.63
N THR A 52 7.03 -2.50 13.69
CA THR A 52 7.88 -2.79 12.52
C THR A 52 9.31 -3.15 12.95
N LYS A 53 9.78 -4.28 12.41
CA LYS A 53 11.14 -4.81 12.60
C LYS A 53 11.75 -5.14 11.25
N VAL A 54 12.95 -4.62 11.00
CA VAL A 54 13.77 -4.94 9.83
C VAL A 54 14.89 -5.86 10.29
N MET A 55 15.02 -7.03 9.67
CA MET A 55 15.95 -8.09 10.09
C MET A 55 15.88 -8.41 11.60
N GLY A 56 14.67 -8.32 12.18
CA GLY A 56 14.41 -8.58 13.60
C GLY A 56 14.65 -7.40 14.55
N LEU A 57 15.20 -6.28 14.08
CA LEU A 57 15.51 -5.10 14.90
C LEU A 57 14.47 -3.99 14.74
N LYS A 58 14.10 -3.35 15.86
CA LYS A 58 13.27 -2.13 15.86
C LYS A 58 14.16 -0.92 15.58
N VAL A 59 13.93 -0.25 14.46
CA VAL A 59 14.68 0.97 14.08
C VAL A 59 14.05 2.17 14.79
N PRO A 60 14.81 2.98 15.57
CA PRO A 60 14.28 4.16 16.23
C PRO A 60 13.53 5.09 15.26
N PHE A 61 12.38 5.60 15.69
CA PHE A 61 11.48 6.49 14.91
C PHE A 61 10.79 5.88 13.67
N HIS A 62 11.00 4.58 13.39
CA HIS A 62 10.48 3.88 12.21
C HIS A 62 9.75 2.57 12.58
N VAL A 63 9.38 2.41 13.85
CA VAL A 63 8.64 1.24 14.34
C VAL A 63 7.16 1.34 13.96
N ASP A 64 6.59 2.53 14.12
CA ASP A 64 5.18 2.81 13.91
C ASP A 64 5.04 4.02 12.97
N PHE A 65 4.24 3.88 11.91
CA PHE A 65 3.93 4.93 10.95
C PHE A 65 2.70 4.59 10.11
N GLU A 66 2.04 5.60 9.58
CA GLU A 66 0.94 5.46 8.63
C GLU A 66 1.46 5.18 7.23
N GLU A 67 0.71 4.41 6.47
CA GLU A 67 0.93 4.21 5.04
C GLU A 67 -0.38 4.32 4.27
N VAL A 68 -0.32 4.96 3.10
CA VAL A 68 -1.42 5.02 2.14
C VAL A 68 -0.94 4.55 0.78
N ASN A 69 -1.58 3.49 0.26
CA ASN A 69 -1.20 2.87 -0.99
C ASN A 69 -2.26 3.16 -2.05
N LEU A 70 -1.85 3.79 -3.13
CA LEU A 70 -2.63 3.93 -4.35
C LEU A 70 -2.24 2.82 -5.32
N ARG A 71 -3.13 1.85 -5.51
CA ARG A 71 -2.81 0.64 -6.27
C ARG A 71 -3.97 0.18 -7.16
N PHE A 72 -3.66 -0.52 -8.23
CA PHE A 72 -4.66 -1.19 -9.07
C PHE A 72 -4.33 -2.67 -9.23
N TYR A 73 -5.27 -3.42 -9.80
CA TYR A 73 -5.20 -4.88 -9.90
C TYR A 73 -4.77 -5.33 -11.28
N VAL A 74 -3.88 -6.32 -11.31
CA VAL A 74 -3.39 -6.94 -12.53
C VAL A 74 -3.44 -8.44 -12.42
N LYS A 75 -3.41 -9.10 -13.57
CA LYS A 75 -3.28 -10.55 -13.69
C LYS A 75 -2.24 -10.89 -14.75
N ARG A 76 -1.64 -12.06 -14.63
CA ARG A 76 -0.70 -12.61 -15.61
C ARG A 76 -0.99 -14.09 -15.77
N PHE A 77 -1.03 -14.54 -17.01
CA PHE A 77 -1.11 -15.96 -17.31
C PHE A 77 0.31 -16.54 -17.38
N GLU A 78 0.62 -17.52 -16.54
CA GLU A 78 1.92 -18.16 -16.45
C GLU A 78 1.77 -19.59 -15.92
N ASN A 79 2.51 -20.56 -16.47
CA ASN A 79 2.45 -21.97 -16.07
C ASN A 79 1.02 -22.56 -16.06
N GLU A 80 0.24 -22.24 -17.10
CA GLU A 80 -1.15 -22.69 -17.27
C GLU A 80 -2.13 -22.16 -16.20
N GLU A 81 -1.73 -21.18 -15.39
CA GLU A 81 -2.56 -20.58 -14.36
C GLU A 81 -2.60 -19.04 -14.44
N TRP A 82 -3.72 -18.47 -13.99
CA TRP A 82 -3.85 -17.03 -13.80
C TRP A 82 -3.34 -16.63 -12.41
N LYS A 83 -2.27 -15.85 -12.38
CA LYS A 83 -1.75 -15.21 -11.17
C LYS A 83 -2.30 -13.80 -11.07
N ARG A 84 -2.77 -13.41 -9.88
CA ARG A 84 -3.26 -12.06 -9.59
C ARG A 84 -2.23 -11.30 -8.78
N GLY A 85 -2.14 -10.01 -9.04
CA GLY A 85 -1.23 -9.10 -8.37
C GLY A 85 -1.82 -7.71 -8.25
N VAL A 86 -1.05 -6.84 -7.62
CA VAL A 86 -1.34 -5.42 -7.53
C VAL A 86 -0.14 -4.63 -8.02
N VAL A 87 -0.41 -3.47 -8.60
CA VAL A 87 0.61 -2.51 -9.00
C VAL A 87 0.43 -1.28 -8.13
N PHE A 88 1.49 -0.91 -7.41
CA PHE A 88 1.52 0.30 -6.61
C PHE A 88 1.88 1.48 -7.51
N ILE A 89 0.91 2.36 -7.78
CA ILE A 89 1.16 3.62 -8.47
C ILE A 89 1.94 4.56 -7.57
N LYS A 90 1.59 4.55 -6.28
CA LYS A 90 2.25 5.34 -5.25
C LYS A 90 2.02 4.75 -3.87
N GLU A 91 3.03 4.85 -3.03
CA GLU A 91 2.98 4.50 -1.61
C GLU A 91 3.41 5.73 -0.81
N ILE A 92 2.57 6.17 0.13
CA ILE A 92 2.74 7.46 0.80
C ILE A 92 2.97 7.20 2.28
N VAL A 93 4.08 7.71 2.81
CA VAL A 93 4.49 7.54 4.21
C VAL A 93 5.00 8.86 4.80
N PRO A 94 4.96 9.06 6.13
CA PRO A 94 5.50 10.26 6.75
C PRO A 94 7.02 10.24 6.95
N LYS A 95 7.69 9.12 6.66
CA LYS A 95 9.09 8.88 7.03
C LYS A 95 10.01 8.90 5.80
N LYS A 96 10.84 9.93 5.69
CA LYS A 96 11.81 10.10 4.58
C LYS A 96 12.77 8.92 4.41
N ALA A 97 13.23 8.33 5.51
CA ALA A 97 14.17 7.21 5.45
C ALA A 97 13.54 5.97 4.78
N ILE A 98 12.24 5.74 5.00
CA ILE A 98 11.51 4.64 4.36
C ILE A 98 11.45 4.87 2.85
N THR A 99 11.01 6.06 2.42
CA THR A 99 10.99 6.42 0.99
C THR A 99 12.36 6.27 0.35
N PHE A 100 13.42 6.74 1.01
CA PHE A 100 14.78 6.64 0.49
C PHE A 100 15.21 5.18 0.29
N ILE A 101 15.03 4.32 1.31
CA ILE A 101 15.43 2.91 1.24
C ILE A 101 14.58 2.16 0.20
N ALA A 102 13.26 2.35 0.21
CA ALA A 102 12.33 1.68 -0.69
C ALA A 102 12.65 1.97 -2.16
N ASN A 103 12.80 3.25 -2.51
CA ASN A 103 13.05 3.65 -3.89
C ASN A 103 14.48 3.29 -4.35
N THR A 104 15.45 3.29 -3.43
CA THR A 104 16.86 2.97 -3.76
C THR A 104 17.08 1.48 -3.96
N LEU A 105 16.48 0.63 -3.13
CA LEU A 105 16.75 -0.82 -3.14
C LEU A 105 15.71 -1.62 -3.94
N TYR A 106 14.46 -1.18 -3.95
CA TYR A 106 13.34 -1.94 -4.51
C TYR A 106 12.70 -1.27 -5.73
N GLN A 107 13.14 -0.06 -6.10
CA GLN A 107 12.58 0.74 -7.21
C GLN A 107 11.07 0.97 -7.10
N GLU A 108 10.56 0.99 -5.88
CA GLU A 108 9.15 1.26 -5.60
C GLU A 108 8.82 2.75 -5.80
N HIS A 109 7.53 3.07 -5.78
CA HIS A 109 7.04 4.42 -5.99
C HIS A 109 6.64 5.10 -4.66
N TYR A 110 7.54 5.10 -3.68
CA TYR A 110 7.28 5.78 -2.40
C TYR A 110 7.41 7.29 -2.52
N GLU A 111 6.55 8.01 -1.80
CA GLU A 111 6.62 9.45 -1.59
C GLU A 111 6.50 9.79 -0.10
N THR A 112 7.29 10.76 0.36
CA THR A 112 7.12 11.29 1.71
C THR A 112 6.16 12.47 1.72
N GLN A 113 5.08 12.37 2.49
CA GLN A 113 4.16 13.48 2.73
C GLN A 113 3.95 13.71 4.23
N LYS A 114 3.52 14.92 4.61
CA LYS A 114 3.08 15.15 5.99
C LYS A 114 1.78 14.40 6.20
N MET A 115 1.77 13.48 7.16
CA MET A 115 0.60 12.70 7.52
C MET A 115 0.36 12.82 9.02
N ARG A 116 -0.90 12.77 9.43
CA ARG A 116 -1.31 12.67 10.84
C ARG A 116 -2.42 11.65 10.97
N HIS A 117 -2.40 10.91 12.07
CA HIS A 117 -3.54 10.11 12.49
C HIS A 117 -3.95 10.45 13.91
N GLU A 118 -5.22 10.22 14.22
CA GLU A 118 -5.78 10.25 15.55
C GLU A 118 -6.76 9.09 15.71
N ILE A 119 -6.69 8.42 16.86
CA ILE A 119 -7.62 7.36 17.24
C ILE A 119 -8.26 7.79 18.55
N ILE A 120 -9.58 7.98 18.53
CA ILE A 120 -10.37 8.30 19.73
C ILE A 120 -11.21 7.09 20.07
N GLU A 121 -10.85 6.40 21.14
CA GLU A 121 -11.58 5.23 21.66
C GLU A 121 -12.61 5.66 22.70
N ASN A 122 -13.87 5.31 22.47
CA ASN A 122 -14.96 5.45 23.43
C ASN A 122 -15.56 4.08 23.74
N LYS A 123 -16.29 3.95 24.86
CA LYS A 123 -16.91 2.67 25.30
C LYS A 123 -17.62 1.88 24.20
N ASN A 124 -18.26 2.57 23.23
CA ASN A 124 -19.05 1.95 22.18
C ASN A 124 -18.59 2.30 20.76
N THR A 125 -17.60 3.19 20.58
CA THR A 125 -17.23 3.72 19.25
C THR A 125 -15.76 4.07 19.20
N ASN A 126 -15.09 3.72 18.10
CA ASN A 126 -13.75 4.21 17.79
C ASN A 126 -13.82 5.16 16.58
N ILE A 127 -13.19 6.33 16.70
CA ILE A 127 -13.08 7.31 15.62
C ILE A 127 -11.65 7.32 15.13
N PHE A 128 -11.47 7.17 13.82
CA PHE A 128 -10.19 7.23 13.15
C PHE A 128 -10.14 8.46 12.26
N THR A 129 -9.19 9.35 12.52
CA THR A 129 -8.92 10.52 11.68
C THR A 129 -7.58 10.32 11.00
N TYR A 130 -7.53 10.51 9.68
CA TYR A 130 -6.30 10.53 8.89
C TYR A 130 -6.23 11.87 8.12
N GLN A 131 -5.09 12.54 8.14
CA GLN A 131 -4.84 13.83 7.47
C GLN A 131 -3.51 13.80 6.71
#